data_AF-A0A834BAP0-F1
#
_entry.id   AF-A0A834BAP0-F1
#
_cell.length_a   1.000
_cell.length_b   1.000
_cell.length_c   1.000
_cell.angle_alpha   90.00
_cell.angle_beta   90.00
_cell.angle_gamma   90.00
#
_symmetry.space_group_name_H-M   'P 1'
#
loop_
_entity.id
_entity.type
_entity.pdbx_description
1 polymer ?
#
loop_
_entity_poly.entity_id
_entity_poly.type
_entity_poly.pdbx_seq_one_letter_code
_entity_poly.pdbx_strand_id
1 'polypeptide(L)'
;MPAVGTLWNRKVVSRTFLKLSWKLAKELNSRNGAWERICGEKDPFILCSLMWSWVEQLKEPVITQEDMNMLVDRHADTAEALFLLEKGQHQTILCVLHCIVSLQTIPVDVEEAVLARAIKAFTKVNFDSENGPIVYNTLKKIFKHTLEEKRKRTKDNPKPHVY
;
A
#
# COMPACT_ATOMS: atom_id res chain seq x y z
N MET A 1 22.08 16.68 -5.54
CA MET A 1 20.81 16.24 -4.90
C MET A 1 19.82 15.83 -5.99
N PRO A 2 19.64 14.53 -6.30
CA PRO A 2 18.61 14.11 -7.25
C PRO A 2 17.27 13.86 -6.57
N ALA A 3 16.21 14.15 -7.33
CA ALA A 3 14.83 14.24 -6.93
C ALA A 3 14.22 12.94 -6.43
N VAL A 4 13.43 13.05 -5.35
CA VAL A 4 12.40 12.11 -4.92
C VAL A 4 11.32 12.08 -6.02
N GLY A 5 11.47 11.20 -7.00
CA GLY A 5 10.65 11.27 -8.21
C GLY A 5 10.86 10.11 -9.16
N THR A 6 10.91 8.88 -8.66
CA THR A 6 10.99 7.66 -9.48
C THR A 6 10.02 6.63 -8.95
N LEU A 7 8.76 6.73 -9.43
CA LEU A 7 7.78 5.63 -9.46
C LEU A 7 6.49 5.99 -10.23
N TRP A 8 6.27 7.25 -10.59
CA TRP A 8 5.30 7.61 -11.61
C TRP A 8 6.00 7.60 -12.96
N ASN A 9 5.84 6.51 -13.71
CA ASN A 9 6.21 6.49 -15.12
C ASN A 9 5.45 7.64 -15.80
N ARG A 10 6.17 8.73 -16.16
CA ARG A 10 5.59 9.98 -16.70
C ARG A 10 4.74 9.78 -17.97
N LYS A 11 4.72 8.56 -18.51
CA LYS A 11 3.95 8.17 -19.69
C LYS A 11 2.51 7.74 -19.41
N VAL A 12 2.16 7.33 -18.17
CA VAL A 12 0.84 6.73 -17.89
C VAL A 12 -0.10 7.72 -17.19
N VAL A 13 0.42 8.67 -16.43
CA VAL A 13 -0.40 9.61 -15.66
C VAL A 13 -0.03 11.03 -16.01
N SER A 14 -1.03 11.78 -16.49
CA SER A 14 -0.81 13.12 -17.01
C SER A 14 -0.27 14.05 -15.91
N ARG A 15 0.57 15.01 -16.30
CA ARG A 15 1.05 16.06 -15.37
C ARG A 15 -0.10 16.79 -14.68
N THR A 16 -1.25 16.91 -15.33
CA THR A 16 -2.47 17.51 -14.77
C THR A 16 -3.01 16.70 -13.60
N PHE A 17 -3.00 15.38 -13.75
CA PHE A 17 -3.50 14.46 -12.76
C PHE A 17 -2.62 14.45 -11.49
N LEU A 18 -1.29 14.48 -11.65
CA LEU A 18 -0.34 14.61 -10.52
C LEU A 18 -0.52 15.94 -9.78
N LYS A 19 -0.77 17.04 -10.50
CA LYS A 19 -1.06 18.35 -9.90
C LYS A 19 -2.37 18.35 -9.10
N LEU A 20 -3.40 17.65 -9.58
CA LEU A 20 -4.67 17.51 -8.89
C LEU A 20 -4.53 16.71 -7.59
N SER A 21 -3.86 15.56 -7.64
CA SER A 21 -3.56 14.74 -6.45
C SER A 21 -2.78 15.54 -5.40
N TRP A 22 -1.74 16.25 -5.82
CA TRP A 22 -0.93 17.08 -4.91
C TRP A 22 -1.72 18.25 -4.30
N LYS A 23 -2.55 18.93 -5.11
CA LYS A 23 -3.42 20.00 -4.62
C LYS A 23 -4.41 19.46 -3.57
N LEU A 24 -5.01 18.30 -3.83
CA LEU A 24 -5.95 17.66 -2.91
C LEU A 24 -5.27 17.24 -1.60
N ALA A 25 -4.07 16.65 -1.67
CA ALA A 25 -3.28 16.33 -0.47
C ALA A 25 -2.96 17.58 0.37
N LYS A 26 -2.61 18.71 -0.27
CA LYS A 26 -2.37 19.97 0.44
C LYS A 26 -3.65 20.54 1.07
N GLU A 27 -4.78 20.43 0.39
CA GLU A 27 -6.09 20.87 0.91
C GLU A 27 -6.50 20.03 2.13
N LEU A 28 -6.33 18.71 2.12
CA LEU A 28 -6.62 17.85 3.27
C LEU A 28 -5.83 18.22 4.53
N ASN A 29 -4.56 18.56 4.34
CA ASN A 29 -3.68 18.92 5.45
C ASN A 29 -3.93 20.34 6.00
N SER A 30 -4.79 21.14 5.37
CA SER A 30 -4.95 22.57 5.71
C SER A 30 -6.40 23.08 5.79
N ARG A 31 -7.40 22.33 5.32
CA ARG A 31 -8.80 22.77 5.25
C ARG A 31 -9.75 21.66 5.70
N ASN A 32 -10.67 21.99 6.60
CA ASN A 32 -11.65 21.02 7.12
C ASN A 32 -12.57 20.47 6.01
N GLY A 33 -12.98 21.30 5.04
CA GLY A 33 -13.90 20.95 3.95
C GLY A 33 -13.37 19.98 2.88
N ALA A 34 -12.09 19.62 2.92
CA ALA A 34 -11.46 18.75 1.92
C ALA A 34 -11.82 17.27 2.15
N TRP A 35 -12.16 16.90 3.38
CA TRP A 35 -12.54 15.54 3.74
C TRP A 35 -13.91 15.18 3.16
N GLU A 36 -14.90 16.09 3.20
CA GLU A 36 -16.22 15.89 2.60
C GLU A 36 -16.14 15.70 1.09
N ARG A 37 -15.22 16.42 0.44
CA ARG A 37 -14.98 16.26 -1.01
C ARG A 37 -14.45 14.87 -1.35
N ILE A 38 -13.55 14.31 -0.53
CA ILE A 38 -13.07 12.94 -0.73
C ILE A 38 -14.16 11.92 -0.48
N CYS A 39 -15.02 12.12 0.52
CA CYS A 39 -16.16 11.25 0.76
C CYS A 39 -17.11 11.15 -0.44
N GLY A 40 -17.16 12.20 -1.28
CA GLY A 40 -17.93 12.22 -2.53
C GLY A 40 -17.16 11.78 -3.79
N GLU A 41 -15.84 11.58 -3.71
CA GLU A 41 -15.02 11.21 -4.87
C GLU A 41 -15.26 9.73 -5.24
N LYS A 42 -15.51 9.47 -6.53
CA LYS A 42 -15.82 8.13 -7.07
C LYS A 42 -14.82 7.67 -8.12
N ASP A 43 -13.95 8.55 -8.60
CA ASP A 43 -12.92 8.18 -9.56
C ASP A 43 -11.82 7.35 -8.86
N PRO A 44 -11.69 6.05 -9.19
CA PRO A 44 -10.70 5.18 -8.57
C PRO A 44 -9.27 5.64 -8.87
N PHE A 45 -9.02 6.31 -10.01
CA PHE A 45 -7.71 6.86 -10.28
C PHE A 45 -7.37 7.92 -9.25
N ILE A 46 -8.26 8.89 -9.01
CA ILE A 46 -8.02 9.98 -8.05
C ILE A 46 -7.78 9.41 -6.65
N LEU A 47 -8.63 8.50 -6.20
CA LEU A 47 -8.54 7.88 -4.87
C LEU A 47 -7.25 7.07 -4.70
N CYS A 48 -6.93 6.17 -5.64
CA CYS A 48 -5.71 5.38 -5.59
C CYS A 48 -4.46 6.27 -5.63
N SER A 49 -4.49 7.32 -6.43
CA SER A 49 -3.35 8.20 -6.60
C SER A 49 -3.10 9.05 -5.38
N LEU A 50 -4.16 9.52 -4.73
CA LEU A 50 -4.06 10.20 -3.45
C LEU A 50 -3.51 9.25 -2.37
N MET A 51 -4.05 8.04 -2.26
CA MET A 51 -3.58 7.02 -1.32
C MET A 51 -2.08 6.75 -1.49
N TRP A 52 -1.65 6.44 -2.72
CA TRP A 52 -0.23 6.18 -2.99
C TRP A 52 0.64 7.41 -2.76
N SER A 53 0.20 8.59 -3.18
CA SER A 53 0.93 9.84 -2.95
C SER A 53 1.13 10.11 -1.46
N TRP A 54 0.14 9.77 -0.62
CA TRP A 54 0.22 9.94 0.83
C TRP A 54 1.21 8.94 1.46
N VAL A 55 1.03 7.64 1.20
CA VAL A 55 1.90 6.59 1.78
C VAL A 55 3.36 6.78 1.35
N GLU A 56 3.61 7.08 0.07
CA GLU A 56 4.97 7.26 -0.47
C GLU A 56 5.67 8.52 0.09
N GLN A 57 4.93 9.50 0.61
CA GLN A 57 5.46 10.78 1.12
C GLN A 57 5.52 10.86 2.64
N LEU A 58 5.10 9.83 3.37
CA LEU A 58 5.23 9.80 4.84
C LEU A 58 6.68 10.12 5.24
N LYS A 59 6.90 10.82 6.35
CA LYS A 59 8.27 11.16 6.79
C LYS A 59 9.02 9.88 7.19
N GLU A 60 8.41 9.09 8.06
CA GLU A 60 8.89 7.77 8.45
C GLU A 60 8.22 6.68 7.60
N PRO A 61 8.92 5.58 7.28
CA PRO A 61 8.29 4.44 6.60
C PRO A 61 7.23 3.81 7.51
N VAL A 62 6.23 3.16 6.90
CA VAL A 62 5.22 2.39 7.65
C VAL A 62 5.85 1.19 8.35
N ILE A 63 6.85 0.57 7.71
CA ILE A 63 7.63 -0.54 8.27
C ILE A 63 9.07 -0.07 8.36
N THR A 64 9.58 0.06 9.59
CA THR A 64 10.93 0.54 9.87
C THR A 64 11.98 -0.52 9.61
N GLN A 65 13.25 -0.14 9.66
CA GLN A 65 14.35 -1.11 9.54
C GLN A 65 14.37 -2.06 10.74
N GLU A 66 14.03 -1.56 11.93
CA GLU A 66 13.92 -2.32 13.18
C GLU A 66 12.81 -3.38 13.07
N ASP A 67 11.64 -2.99 12.52
CA ASP A 67 10.55 -3.91 12.23
C ASP A 67 11.00 -5.00 11.26
N MET A 68 11.72 -4.61 10.20
CA MET A 68 12.22 -5.57 9.22
C MET A 68 13.22 -6.55 9.80
N ASN A 69 14.15 -6.10 10.63
CA ASN A 69 15.11 -6.98 11.31
C ASN A 69 14.36 -7.96 12.22
N MET A 70 13.37 -7.48 12.99
CA MET A 70 12.53 -8.33 13.83
C MET A 70 11.77 -9.40 13.03
N LEU A 71 11.19 -9.02 11.88
CA LEU A 71 10.47 -9.94 10.99
C LEU A 71 11.39 -11.00 10.38
N VAL A 72 12.64 -10.62 10.05
CA VAL A 72 13.65 -11.54 9.49
C VAL A 72 14.17 -12.49 10.57
N ASP A 73 14.58 -11.96 11.72
CA ASP A 73 15.25 -12.71 12.80
C ASP A 73 14.34 -13.75 13.45
N ARG A 74 13.04 -13.43 13.59
CA ARG A 74 12.09 -14.33 14.26
C ARG A 74 11.64 -15.51 13.40
N HIS A 75 12.11 -15.62 12.15
CA HIS A 75 11.53 -16.51 11.15
C HIS A 75 10.00 -16.44 11.17
N ALA A 76 9.46 -15.22 11.36
CA ALA A 76 8.08 -15.04 11.80
C ALA A 76 7.16 -15.81 10.86
N ASP A 77 6.31 -16.67 11.44
CA ASP A 77 5.28 -17.34 10.66
C ASP A 77 4.51 -16.27 9.89
N THR A 78 4.39 -16.47 8.58
CA THR A 78 3.65 -15.59 7.69
C THR A 78 2.21 -15.31 8.17
N ALA A 79 1.63 -16.21 8.98
CA ALA A 79 0.32 -16.03 9.59
C ALA A 79 0.31 -15.00 10.73
N GLU A 80 1.39 -14.89 11.50
CA GLU A 80 1.45 -14.05 12.70
C GLU A 80 2.31 -12.79 12.50
N ALA A 81 3.11 -12.73 11.43
CA ALA A 81 4.10 -11.68 11.18
C ALA A 81 3.54 -10.25 11.29
N LEU A 82 2.37 -9.97 10.72
CA LEU A 82 1.77 -8.63 10.78
C LEU A 82 1.28 -8.25 12.19
N PHE A 83 1.00 -9.23 13.07
CA PHE A 83 0.61 -8.95 14.46
C PHE A 83 1.78 -8.53 15.34
N LEU A 84 3.02 -8.74 14.88
CA LEU A 84 4.24 -8.30 15.57
C LEU A 84 4.52 -6.80 15.37
N LEU A 85 3.88 -6.19 14.38
CA LEU A 85 3.99 -4.75 14.10
C LEU A 85 3.09 -3.95 15.05
N GLU A 86 3.40 -2.67 15.22
CA GLU A 86 2.51 -1.78 15.96
C GLU A 86 1.13 -1.71 15.32
N LYS A 87 0.10 -1.51 16.15
CA LYS A 87 -1.30 -1.49 15.72
C LYS A 87 -1.54 -0.56 14.52
N GLY A 88 -0.94 0.62 14.51
CA GLY A 88 -1.08 1.58 13.42
C GLY A 88 -0.49 1.07 12.10
N GLN A 89 0.69 0.46 12.15
CA GLN A 89 1.37 -0.10 10.98
C GLN A 89 0.58 -1.27 10.41
N HIS A 90 0.21 -2.22 11.27
CA HIS A 90 -0.59 -3.39 10.92
C HIS A 90 -1.90 -2.99 10.25
N GLN A 91 -2.66 -2.05 10.84
CA GLN A 91 -3.94 -1.61 10.27
C GLN A 91 -3.75 -0.88 8.94
N THR A 92 -2.70 -0.07 8.79
CA THR A 92 -2.38 0.62 7.53
C THR A 92 -2.12 -0.39 6.41
N ILE A 93 -1.30 -1.40 6.67
CA ILE A 93 -0.99 -2.48 5.72
C ILE A 93 -2.27 -3.24 5.34
N LEU A 94 -3.06 -3.67 6.34
CA LEU A 94 -4.31 -4.39 6.08
C LEU A 94 -5.32 -3.58 5.28
N CYS A 95 -5.39 -2.27 5.50
CA CYS A 95 -6.27 -1.38 4.75
C CYS A 95 -5.93 -1.38 3.26
N VAL A 96 -4.65 -1.23 2.92
CA VAL A 96 -4.19 -1.27 1.51
C VAL A 96 -4.36 -2.65 0.90
N LEU A 97 -4.01 -3.73 1.62
CA LEU A 97 -4.20 -5.10 1.13
C LEU A 97 -5.68 -5.44 0.93
N HIS A 98 -6.58 -4.91 1.78
CA HIS A 98 -8.02 -5.10 1.62
C HIS A 98 -8.53 -4.49 0.30
N CYS A 99 -7.99 -3.35 -0.14
CA CYS A 99 -8.31 -2.80 -1.47
C CYS A 99 -7.97 -3.81 -2.57
N ILE A 100 -6.81 -4.49 -2.49
CA ILE A 100 -6.38 -5.50 -3.48
C ILE A 100 -7.32 -6.70 -3.48
N VAL A 101 -7.70 -7.21 -2.30
CA VAL A 101 -8.64 -8.34 -2.18
C VAL A 101 -10.02 -7.98 -2.74
N SER A 102 -10.43 -6.72 -2.62
CA SER A 102 -11.73 -6.24 -3.10
C SER A 102 -11.79 -6.05 -4.61
N LEU A 103 -10.65 -6.09 -5.30
CA LEU A 103 -10.63 -6.13 -6.77
C LEU A 103 -11.13 -7.50 -7.24
N GLN A 104 -11.82 -7.53 -8.38
CA GLN A 104 -12.08 -8.78 -9.11
C GLN A 104 -10.76 -9.48 -9.46
N THR A 105 -10.80 -10.70 -9.98
CA THR A 105 -9.60 -11.48 -10.32
C THR A 105 -8.62 -10.66 -11.15
N ILE A 106 -7.51 -10.27 -10.54
CA ILE A 106 -6.43 -9.53 -11.21
C ILE A 106 -5.41 -10.51 -11.79
N PRO A 107 -4.79 -10.19 -12.93
CA PRO A 107 -3.65 -10.96 -13.44
C PRO A 107 -2.52 -11.05 -12.40
N VAL A 108 -1.82 -12.18 -12.38
CA VAL A 108 -0.75 -12.45 -11.40
C VAL A 108 0.35 -11.39 -11.48
N ASP A 109 0.76 -11.00 -12.68
CA ASP A 109 1.77 -9.97 -12.91
C ASP A 109 1.33 -8.58 -12.39
N VAL A 110 0.04 -8.28 -12.45
CA VAL A 110 -0.53 -7.04 -11.88
C VAL A 110 -0.51 -7.11 -10.35
N GLU A 111 -0.91 -8.23 -9.75
CA GLU A 111 -0.84 -8.42 -8.29
C GLU A 111 0.61 -8.26 -7.81
N GLU A 112 1.55 -8.87 -8.52
CA GLU A 112 2.98 -8.79 -8.26
C GLU A 112 3.51 -7.36 -8.31
N ALA A 113 3.12 -6.60 -9.33
CA ALA A 113 3.49 -5.20 -9.46
C ALA A 113 2.92 -4.33 -8.33
N VAL A 114 1.66 -4.58 -7.93
CA VAL A 114 1.03 -3.86 -6.82
C VAL A 114 1.71 -4.19 -5.49
N LEU A 115 2.06 -5.46 -5.25
CA LEU A 115 2.79 -5.88 -4.06
C LEU A 115 4.18 -5.24 -4.00
N ALA A 116 4.92 -5.25 -5.11
CA ALA A 116 6.23 -4.59 -5.18
C ALA A 116 6.13 -3.08 -4.88
N ARG A 117 5.09 -2.41 -5.40
CA ARG A 117 4.82 -1.00 -5.08
C ARG A 117 4.49 -0.80 -3.60
N ALA A 118 3.63 -1.64 -3.03
CA ALA A 118 3.25 -1.56 -1.63
C ALA A 118 4.47 -1.72 -0.71
N ILE A 119 5.32 -2.72 -0.97
CA ILE A 119 6.56 -2.94 -0.24
C ILE A 119 7.46 -1.71 -0.31
N LYS A 120 7.68 -1.18 -1.52
CA LYS A 120 8.49 0.03 -1.70
C LYS A 120 7.91 1.23 -0.94
N ALA A 121 6.59 1.43 -0.99
CA ALA A 121 5.95 2.56 -0.32
C ALA A 121 6.02 2.43 1.21
N PHE A 122 5.81 1.22 1.74
CA PHE A 122 5.82 0.98 3.19
C PHE A 122 7.21 0.99 3.82
N THR A 123 8.24 0.60 3.08
CA THR A 123 9.62 0.50 3.62
C THR A 123 10.53 1.63 3.15
N LYS A 124 10.19 2.29 2.03
CA LYS A 124 11.06 3.19 1.27
C LYS A 124 12.36 2.57 0.77
N VAL A 125 12.46 1.24 0.75
CA VAL A 125 13.63 0.50 0.26
C VAL A 125 13.51 0.24 -1.25
N ASN A 126 14.59 0.50 -1.99
CA ASN A 126 14.69 0.12 -3.39
C ASN A 126 15.10 -1.36 -3.51
N PHE A 127 14.52 -2.08 -4.47
CA PHE A 127 14.86 -3.49 -4.69
C PHE A 127 16.35 -3.71 -4.98
N ASP A 128 16.99 -2.78 -5.68
CA ASP A 128 18.40 -2.88 -6.08
C ASP A 128 19.38 -2.47 -4.97
N SER A 129 18.91 -2.15 -3.76
CA SER A 129 19.81 -1.91 -2.63
C SER A 129 20.32 -3.23 -2.04
N GLU A 130 21.39 -3.17 -1.24
CA GLU A 130 22.01 -4.34 -0.61
C GLU A 130 20.99 -5.22 0.13
N ASN A 131 20.11 -4.62 0.93
CA ASN A 131 19.06 -5.34 1.68
C ASN A 131 17.73 -5.44 0.92
N GLY A 132 17.64 -4.87 -0.28
CA GLY A 132 16.42 -4.80 -1.09
C GLY A 132 15.80 -6.18 -1.34
N PRO A 133 16.54 -7.17 -1.86
CA PRO A 133 15.99 -8.49 -2.15
C PRO A 133 15.45 -9.19 -0.90
N ILE A 134 16.10 -9.05 0.25
CA ILE A 134 15.67 -9.65 1.52
C ILE A 134 14.34 -9.02 1.95
N VAL A 135 14.25 -7.69 1.98
CA VAL A 135 13.03 -6.96 2.35
C VAL A 135 11.87 -7.35 1.46
N TYR A 136 12.07 -7.36 0.13
CA TYR A 136 11.01 -7.67 -0.80
C TYR A 136 10.57 -9.13 -0.72
N ASN A 137 11.50 -10.08 -0.60
CA ASN A 137 11.15 -11.49 -0.50
C ASN A 137 10.38 -11.81 0.79
N THR A 138 10.79 -11.24 1.92
CA THR A 138 10.12 -11.42 3.22
C THR A 138 8.71 -10.83 3.19
N LEU A 139 8.57 -9.55 2.85
CA LEU A 139 7.26 -8.88 2.88
C LEU A 139 6.32 -9.41 1.81
N LYS A 140 6.83 -9.80 0.64
CA LYS A 140 6.01 -10.41 -0.41
C LYS A 140 5.39 -11.73 0.05
N LYS A 141 6.14 -12.58 0.77
CA LYS A 141 5.60 -13.81 1.35
C LYS A 141 4.48 -13.51 2.35
N ILE A 142 4.72 -12.58 3.27
CA ILE A 142 3.74 -12.17 4.30
C ILE A 142 2.47 -11.59 3.65
N PHE A 143 2.62 -10.70 2.68
CA PHE A 143 1.49 -10.05 2.03
C PHE A 143 0.68 -11.03 1.19
N LYS A 144 1.32 -11.93 0.43
CA LYS A 144 0.61 -12.99 -0.31
C LYS A 144 -0.21 -13.89 0.59
N HIS A 145 0.40 -14.38 1.67
CA HIS A 145 -0.31 -15.18 2.67
C HIS A 145 -1.53 -14.42 3.21
N THR A 146 -1.36 -13.14 3.54
CA THR A 146 -2.45 -12.28 4.03
C THR A 146 -3.58 -12.12 3.00
N LEU A 147 -3.25 -11.96 1.71
CA LEU A 147 -4.23 -11.85 0.63
C LEU A 147 -5.03 -13.16 0.46
N GLU A 148 -4.34 -14.30 0.48
CA GLU A 148 -4.96 -15.63 0.37
C GLU A 148 -5.94 -15.89 1.52
N GLU A 149 -5.52 -15.62 2.76
CA GLU A 149 -6.37 -15.79 3.94
C GLU A 149 -7.60 -14.89 3.91
N LYS A 150 -7.45 -13.62 3.50
CA LYS A 150 -8.60 -12.72 3.33
C LYS A 150 -9.56 -13.22 2.24
N ARG A 151 -9.04 -13.71 1.11
CA ARG A 151 -9.86 -14.25 0.02
C ARG A 151 -10.64 -15.50 0.44
N LYS A 152 -10.04 -16.40 1.24
CA LYS A 152 -10.74 -17.56 1.82
C LYS A 152 -11.92 -17.11 2.70
N ARG A 153 -11.66 -16.19 3.63
CA ARG A 153 -12.70 -15.65 4.53
C ARG A 153 -13.84 -14.95 3.79
N THR A 154 -13.57 -14.26 2.68
CA THR A 154 -14.62 -13.63 1.85
C THR A 154 -15.47 -14.67 1.10
N LYS A 155 -14.88 -15.80 0.69
CA LYS A 155 -15.62 -16.91 0.07
C LYS A 155 -16.46 -17.70 1.07
N ASP A 156 -15.95 -17.86 2.30
CA ASP A 156 -16.63 -18.61 3.37
C ASP A 156 -17.74 -17.78 4.06
N ASN A 157 -17.71 -16.45 3.91
CA ASN A 157 -18.72 -15.55 4.47
C ASN A 157 -19.13 -14.48 3.43
N PRO A 158 -19.86 -14.87 2.37
CA PRO A 158 -20.35 -13.91 1.38
C PRO A 158 -21.30 -12.93 2.08
N LYS A 159 -20.91 -11.65 2.13
CA LYS A 159 -21.83 -10.61 2.61
C LYS A 159 -23.11 -10.69 1.75
N PRO A 160 -24.32 -10.72 2.33
CA PRO A 160 -25.53 -10.70 1.56
C PRO A 160 -25.52 -9.44 0.68
N HIS A 161 -25.68 -9.63 -0.63
CA HIS A 161 -25.87 -8.53 -1.56
C HIS A 161 -27.17 -7.81 -1.17
N VAL A 162 -27.05 -6.69 -0.47
CA VAL A 162 -28.14 -5.75 -0.29
C VAL A 162 -28.19 -4.94 -1.57
N TYR A 163 -29.20 -5.23 -2.39
CA TYR A 163 -29.54 -4.50 -3.62
C TYR A 163 -29.94 -3.06 -3.31
#